data_AF-A0A7S0QSW1-F1
#
_entry.id   AF-A0A7S0QSW1-F1
#
_cell.length_a   1.000
_cell.length_b   1.000
_cell.length_c   1.000
_cell.angle_alpha   90.00
_cell.angle_beta   90.00
_cell.angle_gamma   90.00
#
_symmetry.space_group_name_H-M   'P 1'
#
loop_
_entity.id
_entity.type
_entity.pdbx_description
1 polymer ?
#
loop_
_entity_poly.entity_id
_entity_poly.type
_entity_poly.pdbx_seq_one_letter_code
_entity_poly.pdbx_strand_id
1 'polypeptide(L)'
;AGGLLSDADMAAHRSLFADPISTTYRGLEVWEVPPPTQGLAALLALNNLEALQDSEPEQPGASSSGAEGDAEALHRRIESVRLAFADVLTYNADPEVEAVPLRALLSKEYAAKRAKMVDPKKTVKILPGKPEGQHGGTDTAYWCVVDKDGNACSMIMSN
;
A
#
# COMPACT_ATOMS: atom_id res chain seq x y z
N ALA A 1 5.39 -14.67 34.03
CA ALA A 1 5.62 -13.81 32.85
C ALA A 1 6.97 -13.12 33.01
N GLY A 2 7.78 -13.07 31.96
CA GLY A 2 9.14 -12.50 31.94
C GLY A 2 9.34 -11.51 30.77
N GLY A 3 8.33 -10.65 30.55
CA GLY A 3 8.38 -9.61 29.52
C GLY A 3 9.33 -8.48 29.90
N LEU A 4 9.81 -7.73 28.90
CA LEU A 4 10.75 -6.63 29.08
C LEU A 4 10.09 -5.25 29.27
N LEU A 5 8.76 -5.16 29.06
CA LEU A 5 8.01 -3.92 29.19
C LEU A 5 7.99 -3.43 30.64
N SER A 6 8.29 -2.16 30.85
CA SER A 6 8.34 -1.50 32.15
C SER A 6 7.40 -0.30 32.25
N ASP A 7 7.12 0.16 33.47
CA ASP A 7 6.35 1.39 33.71
C ASP A 7 7.03 2.61 33.08
N ALA A 8 8.37 2.60 32.98
CA ALA A 8 9.13 3.67 32.34
C ALA A 8 8.85 3.74 30.83
N ASP A 9 8.69 2.60 30.15
CA ASP A 9 8.37 2.57 28.72
C ASP A 9 6.98 3.17 28.45
N MET A 10 6.00 2.82 29.29
CA MET A 10 4.64 3.37 29.21
C MET A 10 4.62 4.87 29.49
N ALA A 11 5.39 5.33 30.49
CA ALA A 11 5.49 6.75 30.83
C ALA A 11 6.22 7.58 29.76
N ALA A 12 7.13 6.96 29.01
CA ALA A 12 7.90 7.60 27.94
C ALA A 12 7.15 7.67 26.61
N HIS A 13 6.22 6.74 26.34
CA HIS A 13 5.50 6.68 25.07
C HIS A 13 4.71 7.97 24.76
N ARG A 14 4.78 8.43 23.50
CA ARG A 14 4.00 9.57 22.99
C ARG A 14 3.46 9.22 21.61
N SER A 15 2.24 9.66 21.32
CA SER A 15 1.68 9.63 19.97
C SER A 15 2.27 10.77 19.16
N LEU A 16 2.71 10.46 17.94
CA LEU A 16 3.30 11.43 17.02
C LEU A 16 2.27 11.87 15.99
N PHE A 17 2.30 13.16 15.65
CA PHE A 17 1.63 13.67 14.46
C PHE A 17 2.62 13.56 13.29
N ALA A 18 2.18 12.95 12.20
CA ALA A 18 2.98 12.78 11.01
C ALA A 18 2.28 13.44 9.82
N ASP A 19 3.06 14.09 8.96
CA ASP A 19 2.56 14.60 7.69
C ASP A 19 2.22 13.41 6.78
N PRO A 20 1.02 13.37 6.20
CA PRO A 20 0.61 12.26 5.34
C PRO A 20 1.42 12.27 4.04
N ILE A 21 1.62 11.08 3.47
CA ILE A 21 2.19 10.92 2.14
C ILE A 21 1.08 10.74 1.11
N SER A 22 1.31 11.15 -0.13
CA SER A 22 0.32 11.04 -1.18
C SER A 22 0.90 10.61 -2.52
N THR A 23 -0.02 10.20 -3.40
CA THR A 23 0.20 10.16 -4.84
C THR A 23 -1.05 10.63 -5.57
N THR A 24 -0.89 11.02 -6.83
CA THR A 24 -2.02 11.26 -7.73
C THR A 24 -2.39 9.97 -8.47
N TYR A 25 -3.68 9.73 -8.65
CA TYR A 25 -4.17 8.62 -9.47
C TYR A 25 -5.47 9.05 -10.13
N ARG A 26 -5.48 9.11 -11.47
CA ARG A 26 -6.67 9.46 -12.27
C ARG A 26 -7.34 10.78 -11.84
N GLY A 27 -6.54 11.80 -11.56
CA GLY A 27 -7.02 13.13 -11.16
C GLY A 27 -7.44 13.25 -9.70
N LEU A 28 -7.34 12.18 -8.91
CA LEU A 28 -7.52 12.22 -7.46
C LEU A 28 -6.17 12.24 -6.76
N GLU A 29 -6.12 12.85 -5.58
CA GLU A 29 -5.00 12.70 -4.65
C GLU A 29 -5.36 11.68 -3.58
N VAL A 30 -4.54 10.64 -3.45
CA VAL A 30 -4.72 9.55 -2.50
C VAL A 30 -3.70 9.70 -1.40
N TRP A 31 -4.16 9.69 -0.15
CA TRP A 31 -3.37 9.97 1.04
C TRP A 31 -3.26 8.74 1.93
N GLU A 32 -2.08 8.54 2.51
CA GLU A 32 -1.79 7.47 3.46
C GLU A 32 -0.91 7.98 4.60
N VAL A 33 -0.95 7.27 5.73
CA VAL A 33 -0.01 7.51 6.83
C VAL A 33 1.41 7.12 6.36
N PRO A 34 2.45 7.89 6.70
CA PRO A 34 3.82 7.54 6.32
C PRO A 34 4.30 6.23 7.00
N PRO A 35 5.49 5.73 6.62
CA PRO A 35 6.20 4.73 7.40
C PRO A 35 6.24 5.08 8.89
N PRO A 36 6.18 4.07 9.79
CA PRO A 36 6.36 2.64 9.49
C PRO A 36 5.09 1.91 9.03
N THR A 37 3.98 2.60 8.77
CA THR A 37 2.75 1.95 8.31
C THR A 37 2.87 1.38 6.89
N GLN A 38 2.02 0.41 6.55
CA GLN A 38 2.04 -0.24 5.24
C GLN A 38 1.20 0.48 4.17
N GLY A 39 0.61 1.64 4.48
CA GLY A 39 -0.17 2.45 3.53
C GLY A 39 0.64 2.83 2.27
N LEU A 40 1.97 2.94 2.39
CA LEU A 40 2.88 3.12 1.26
C LEU A 40 2.65 2.10 0.13
N ALA A 41 2.28 0.85 0.44
CA ALA A 41 1.99 -0.18 -0.57
C ALA A 41 0.84 0.22 -1.50
N ALA A 42 -0.21 0.87 -0.98
CA ALA A 42 -1.33 1.32 -1.79
C ALA A 42 -0.89 2.40 -2.78
N LEU A 43 -0.13 3.39 -2.31
CA LEU A 43 0.36 4.48 -3.17
C LEU A 43 1.29 3.96 -4.28
N LEU A 44 2.21 3.05 -3.94
CA LEU A 44 3.10 2.44 -4.93
C LEU A 44 2.32 1.57 -5.95
N ALA A 45 1.32 0.82 -5.48
CA ALA A 45 0.50 -0.01 -6.36
C ALA A 45 -0.31 0.86 -7.35
N LEU A 46 -0.87 1.99 -6.90
CA LEU A 46 -1.57 2.92 -7.78
C LEU A 46 -0.64 3.52 -8.84
N ASN A 47 0.59 3.90 -8.47
CA ASN A 47 1.57 4.40 -9.42
C ASN A 47 1.99 3.34 -10.44
N ASN A 48 2.23 2.11 -9.99
CA ASN A 48 2.56 0.99 -10.88
C ASN A 48 1.41 0.68 -11.84
N LEU A 49 0.17 0.67 -11.32
CA LEU A 49 -1.02 0.40 -12.12
C LEU A 49 -1.24 1.47 -13.18
N GLU A 50 -1.09 2.75 -12.81
CA GLU A 50 -1.15 3.87 -13.76
C GLU A 50 -0.11 3.71 -14.88
N ALA A 51 1.12 3.34 -14.52
CA ALA A 51 2.20 3.11 -15.49
C ALA A 51 1.99 1.86 -16.37
N LEU A 52 1.18 0.89 -15.94
CA LEU A 52 0.83 -0.30 -16.71
C LEU A 52 -0.41 -0.12 -17.60
N GLN A 53 -1.20 0.92 -17.35
CA GLN A 53 -2.48 1.15 -18.03
C GLN A 53 -2.37 1.99 -19.30
N ASP A 54 -1.15 2.44 -19.68
CA ASP A 54 -0.85 3.24 -20.89
C ASP A 54 -2.10 3.91 -21.51
N SER A 55 -2.56 4.96 -20.83
CA SER A 55 -3.48 5.99 -21.33
C SER A 55 -4.93 5.66 -21.71
N GLU A 56 -5.42 4.41 -21.58
CA GLU A 56 -6.87 4.17 -21.76
C GLU A 56 -7.58 4.03 -20.41
N PRO A 57 -8.40 5.03 -20.00
CA PRO A 57 -9.11 4.96 -18.74
C PRO A 57 -10.21 3.90 -18.83
N GLU A 58 -9.96 2.72 -18.26
CA GLU A 58 -11.05 1.82 -17.85
C GLU A 58 -11.99 2.63 -16.95
N GLN A 59 -13.17 3.01 -17.45
CA GLN A 59 -14.17 3.69 -16.64
C GLN A 59 -14.48 2.85 -15.40
N PRO A 60 -14.69 3.45 -14.22
CA PRO A 60 -15.15 2.71 -13.05
C PRO A 60 -16.45 1.96 -13.40
N GLY A 61 -16.41 0.63 -13.43
CA GLY A 61 -17.55 -0.21 -13.82
C GLY A 61 -17.61 -0.63 -15.29
N ALA A 62 -16.67 -0.20 -16.15
CA ALA A 62 -16.50 -0.76 -17.47
C ALA A 62 -15.73 -2.09 -17.36
N SER A 63 -16.44 -3.21 -17.51
CA SER A 63 -15.84 -4.47 -17.94
C SER A 63 -15.13 -4.18 -19.26
N SER A 64 -13.83 -4.46 -19.29
CA SER A 64 -13.08 -4.49 -20.53
C SER A 64 -13.74 -5.48 -21.49
N SER A 65 -13.67 -5.22 -22.78
CA SER A 65 -14.40 -5.92 -23.84
C SER A 65 -14.25 -7.45 -23.80
N GLY A 66 -15.08 -8.13 -23.00
CA GLY A 66 -15.11 -9.58 -22.82
C GLY A 66 -14.15 -10.14 -21.76
N ALA A 67 -14.28 -11.44 -21.47
CA ALA A 67 -13.57 -12.13 -20.39
C ALA A 67 -12.03 -12.06 -20.47
N GLU A 68 -11.46 -11.94 -21.68
CA GLU A 68 -10.01 -11.80 -21.88
C GLU A 68 -9.49 -10.44 -21.42
N GLY A 69 -10.23 -9.36 -21.70
CA GLY A 69 -9.88 -8.03 -21.22
C GLY A 69 -9.90 -7.98 -19.69
N ASP A 70 -10.91 -8.59 -19.08
CA ASP A 70 -11.07 -8.59 -17.62
C ASP A 70 -9.93 -9.36 -16.93
N ALA A 71 -9.43 -10.44 -17.56
CA ALA A 71 -8.26 -11.18 -17.08
C ALA A 71 -6.97 -10.35 -17.18
N GLU A 72 -6.77 -9.61 -18.27
CA GLU A 72 -5.60 -8.75 -18.44
C GLU A 72 -5.61 -7.57 -17.44
N ALA A 73 -6.77 -6.96 -17.23
CA ALA A 73 -6.97 -5.91 -16.24
C ALA A 73 -6.68 -6.40 -14.81
N LEU A 74 -7.15 -7.60 -14.47
CA LEU A 74 -6.86 -8.23 -13.19
C LEU A 74 -5.37 -8.55 -13.03
N HIS A 75 -4.72 -9.08 -14.07
CA HIS A 75 -3.28 -9.36 -14.07
C HIS A 75 -2.47 -8.10 -13.79
N ARG A 76 -2.78 -6.97 -14.46
CA ARG A 76 -2.13 -5.67 -14.20
C ARG A 76 -2.28 -5.23 -12.74
N ARG A 77 -3.48 -5.35 -12.17
CA ARG A 77 -3.75 -5.00 -10.75
C ARG A 77 -2.94 -5.88 -9.80
N ILE A 78 -2.92 -7.19 -10.03
CA ILE A 78 -2.16 -8.15 -9.22
C ILE A 78 -0.67 -7.82 -9.26
N GLU A 79 -0.08 -7.67 -10.45
CA GLU A 79 1.35 -7.40 -10.60
C GLU A 79 1.74 -6.04 -10.01
N SER A 80 0.86 -5.03 -10.09
CA SER A 80 1.07 -3.72 -9.45
C SER A 80 1.21 -3.82 -7.94
N VAL A 81 0.32 -4.58 -7.30
CA VAL A 81 0.33 -4.83 -5.85
C VAL A 81 1.56 -5.65 -5.47
N ARG A 82 1.93 -6.67 -6.25
CA ARG A 82 3.12 -7.48 -6.00
C ARG A 82 4.41 -6.67 -6.02
N LEU A 83 4.57 -5.79 -7.02
CA LEU A 83 5.72 -4.89 -7.10
C LEU A 83 5.78 -3.94 -5.91
N ALA A 84 4.64 -3.37 -5.51
CA ALA A 84 4.54 -2.47 -4.37
C ALA A 84 4.92 -3.16 -3.04
N PHE A 85 4.40 -4.36 -2.78
CA PHE A 85 4.75 -5.11 -1.58
C PHE A 85 6.21 -5.56 -1.57
N ALA A 86 6.80 -5.90 -2.72
CA ALA A 86 8.23 -6.20 -2.80
C ALA A 86 9.10 -5.01 -2.33
N ASP A 87 8.72 -3.79 -2.70
CA ASP A 87 9.43 -2.58 -2.30
C ASP A 87 9.16 -2.24 -0.82
N VAL A 88 7.91 -2.31 -0.36
CA VAL A 88 7.54 -2.05 1.04
C VAL A 88 8.23 -3.04 1.99
N LEU A 89 8.26 -4.34 1.66
CA LEU A 89 8.94 -5.35 2.47
C LEU A 89 10.47 -5.15 2.51
N THR A 90 11.04 -4.39 1.56
CA THR A 90 12.47 -4.11 1.48
C THR A 90 12.86 -2.81 2.17
N TYR A 91 12.04 -1.77 2.01
CA TYR A 91 12.41 -0.38 2.37
C TYR A 91 11.59 0.21 3.51
N ASN A 92 10.42 -0.34 3.84
CA ASN A 92 9.57 0.23 4.88
C ASN A 92 10.16 -0.05 6.27
N ALA A 93 10.42 1.01 7.03
CA ALA A 93 11.03 0.96 8.33
C ALA A 93 10.54 2.13 9.19
N ASP A 94 10.89 2.09 10.48
CA ASP A 94 10.73 3.26 11.35
C ASP A 94 11.70 4.37 10.88
N PRO A 95 11.20 5.55 10.47
CA PRO A 95 12.03 6.63 9.96
C PRO A 95 12.97 7.24 11.02
N GLU A 96 12.72 7.02 12.32
CA GLU A 96 13.67 7.42 13.38
C GLU A 96 14.89 6.48 13.46
N VAL A 97 14.78 5.28 12.89
CA VAL A 97 15.82 4.25 12.90
C VAL A 97 16.53 4.14 11.55
N GLU A 98 15.79 4.12 10.45
CA GLU A 98 16.32 3.96 9.10
C GLU A 98 15.63 4.90 8.10
N ALA A 99 16.42 5.52 7.22
CA ALA A 99 15.90 6.47 6.26
C ALA A 99 15.15 5.77 5.11
N VAL A 100 13.83 5.95 5.04
CA VAL A 100 13.01 5.43 3.95
C VAL A 100 13.10 6.39 2.73
N PRO A 101 13.48 5.93 1.53
CA PRO A 101 13.65 6.78 0.34
C PRO A 101 12.31 7.14 -0.32
N LEU A 102 11.38 7.72 0.45
CA LEU A 102 9.98 7.98 0.06
C LEU A 102 9.83 8.72 -1.27
N ARG A 103 10.59 9.81 -1.46
CA ARG A 103 10.54 10.61 -2.70
C ARG A 103 10.88 9.78 -3.93
N ALA A 104 11.87 8.88 -3.82
CA ALA A 104 12.27 8.04 -4.93
C ALA A 104 11.22 6.96 -5.21
N LEU A 105 10.73 6.30 -4.15
CA LEU A 105 9.72 5.24 -4.26
C LEU A 105 8.40 5.75 -4.85
N LEU A 106 7.93 6.92 -4.40
CA LEU A 106 6.67 7.52 -4.85
C LEU A 106 6.76 8.21 -6.22
N SER A 107 7.96 8.33 -6.82
CA SER A 107 8.13 9.00 -8.11
C SER A 107 7.49 8.21 -9.26
N LYS A 108 6.87 8.94 -10.20
CA LYS A 108 6.25 8.34 -11.40
C LYS A 108 7.31 7.71 -12.31
N GLU A 109 8.52 8.27 -12.32
CA GLU A 109 9.67 7.74 -13.05
C GLU A 109 10.11 6.38 -12.51
N TYR A 110 10.05 6.19 -11.19
CA TYR A 110 10.33 4.89 -10.58
C TYR A 110 9.25 3.88 -10.92
N ALA A 111 7.97 4.23 -10.80
CA ALA A 111 6.86 3.36 -11.18
C ALA A 111 6.93 2.92 -12.65
N ALA A 112 7.29 3.83 -13.57
CA ALA A 112 7.52 3.49 -14.97
C ALA A 112 8.67 2.49 -15.18
N LYS A 113 9.72 2.52 -14.34
CA LYS A 113 10.78 1.50 -14.35
C LYS A 113 10.29 0.16 -13.83
N ARG A 114 9.45 0.15 -12.79
CA ARG A 114 8.87 -1.06 -12.19
C ARG A 114 7.89 -1.72 -13.15
N ALA A 115 7.03 -0.94 -13.83
CA ALA A 115 6.08 -1.43 -14.81
C ALA A 115 6.75 -2.22 -15.96
N LYS A 116 7.94 -1.80 -16.40
CA LYS A 116 8.73 -2.53 -17.44
C LYS A 116 9.16 -3.94 -17.03
N MET A 117 9.09 -4.27 -15.73
CA MET A 117 9.42 -5.61 -15.22
C MET A 117 8.24 -6.58 -15.31
N VAL A 118 7.03 -6.07 -15.56
CA VAL A 118 5.82 -6.89 -15.68
C VAL A 118 5.74 -7.51 -17.06
N ASP A 119 5.59 -8.83 -17.11
CA ASP A 119 5.25 -9.53 -18.34
C ASP A 119 3.72 -9.68 -18.42
N PRO A 120 3.06 -9.19 -19.49
CA PRO A 120 1.59 -9.23 -19.59
C PRO A 120 1.02 -10.65 -19.71
N LYS A 121 1.84 -11.66 -20.02
CA LYS A 121 1.39 -13.04 -20.27
C LYS A 121 1.83 -14.03 -19.20
N LYS A 122 2.72 -13.64 -18.29
CA LYS A 122 3.22 -14.54 -17.25
C LYS A 122 3.56 -13.79 -15.98
N THR A 123 3.40 -14.48 -14.87
CA THR A 123 3.96 -14.09 -13.58
C THR A 123 5.17 -15.00 -13.30
N VAL A 124 6.27 -14.46 -12.78
CA VAL A 124 7.40 -15.29 -12.31
C VAL A 124 7.98 -14.81 -10.98
N LYS A 125 7.52 -15.43 -9.90
CA LYS A 125 8.24 -16.28 -8.92
C LYS A 125 7.31 -16.45 -7.71
N ILE A 126 7.19 -17.71 -7.28
CA ILE A 126 6.28 -18.18 -6.22
C ILE A 126 6.80 -17.75 -4.85
N LEU A 127 5.88 -17.29 -4.00
CA LEU A 127 6.06 -16.81 -2.62
C LEU A 127 5.79 -17.96 -1.60
N PRO A 128 6.25 -17.84 -0.33
CA PRO A 128 6.34 -18.95 0.63
C PRO A 128 5.03 -19.69 0.88
N GLY A 129 5.13 -21.00 1.18
CA GLY A 129 3.99 -21.83 1.60
C GLY A 129 3.42 -21.41 2.95
N LYS A 130 2.18 -21.84 3.24
CA LYS A 130 1.45 -21.53 4.47
C LYS A 130 1.69 -22.65 5.51
N PRO A 131 2.38 -22.39 6.64
CA PRO A 131 2.53 -23.40 7.69
C PRO A 131 1.18 -23.66 8.36
N GLU A 132 0.87 -24.93 8.63
CA GLU A 132 -0.27 -25.29 9.48
C GLU A 132 -0.09 -24.68 10.88
N GLY A 133 -1.15 -24.09 11.43
CA GLY A 133 -1.12 -23.52 12.78
C GLY A 133 -0.88 -22.00 12.88
N GLN A 134 -0.65 -21.29 11.76
CA GLN A 134 -0.74 -19.82 11.80
C GLN A 134 -2.21 -19.37 11.88
N HIS A 135 -2.59 -18.84 13.04
CA HIS A 135 -3.84 -18.11 13.22
C HIS A 135 -3.68 -16.72 12.59
N GLY A 136 -4.11 -16.58 11.33
CA GLY A 136 -4.35 -15.27 10.74
C GLY A 136 -5.58 -14.65 11.38
N GLY A 137 -5.45 -14.21 12.63
CA GLY A 137 -6.43 -13.35 13.28
C GLY A 137 -6.13 -11.91 12.91
N THR A 138 -7.07 -11.24 12.27
CA THR A 138 -7.05 -9.78 12.12
C THR A 138 -7.95 -9.19 13.19
N ASP A 139 -7.38 -8.76 14.30
CA ASP A 139 -8.10 -8.00 15.34
C ASP A 139 -8.05 -6.50 15.02
N THR A 140 -8.32 -6.18 13.76
CA THR A 140 -8.27 -4.82 13.22
C THR A 140 -9.67 -4.25 13.09
N ALA A 141 -9.91 -3.08 13.68
CA ALA A 141 -11.13 -2.30 13.50
C ALA A 141 -10.83 -1.04 12.69
N TYR A 142 -11.65 -0.79 11.67
CA TYR A 142 -11.60 0.42 10.85
C TYR A 142 -12.93 1.15 10.91
N TRP A 143 -12.90 2.47 11.01
CA TRP A 143 -14.07 3.32 10.85
C TRP A 143 -13.70 4.65 10.18
N CYS A 144 -14.70 5.26 9.57
CA CYS A 144 -14.58 6.57 8.94
C CYS A 144 -15.80 7.43 9.31
N VAL A 145 -15.56 8.68 9.65
CA VAL A 145 -16.60 9.65 10.05
C VAL A 145 -16.37 10.95 9.30
N VAL A 146 -17.45 11.52 8.79
CA VAL A 146 -17.50 12.87 8.23
C VAL A 146 -18.63 13.63 8.91
N ASP A 147 -18.36 14.82 9.43
CA ASP A 147 -19.38 15.65 10.07
C ASP A 147 -19.96 16.73 9.14
N LYS A 148 -20.97 17.45 9.62
CA LYS A 148 -21.67 18.50 8.88
C LYS A 148 -20.80 19.73 8.57
N ASP A 149 -19.72 19.93 9.33
CA ASP A 149 -18.84 21.09 9.22
C ASP A 149 -17.67 20.79 8.25
N GLY A 150 -17.63 19.57 7.71
CA GLY A 150 -16.62 19.14 6.73
C GLY A 150 -15.39 18.50 7.35
N ASN A 151 -15.39 18.23 8.66
CA ASN A 151 -14.30 17.47 9.28
C ASN A 151 -14.43 15.99 8.89
N ALA A 152 -13.30 15.35 8.59
CA ALA A 152 -13.24 13.94 8.23
C ALA A 152 -12.16 13.22 9.05
N CYS A 153 -12.43 11.97 9.43
CA CYS A 153 -11.48 11.11 10.11
C CYS A 153 -11.56 9.69 9.54
N SER A 154 -10.42 9.17 9.12
CA SER A 154 -10.21 7.77 8.74
C SER A 154 -9.32 7.15 9.82
N MET A 155 -9.84 6.17 10.58
CA MET A 155 -9.15 5.62 11.73
C MET A 155 -9.13 4.09 11.71
N ILE A 156 -7.96 3.55 12.03
CA ILE A 156 -7.68 2.13 12.12
C ILE A 156 -6.98 1.84 13.45
N MET A 157 -7.35 0.74 14.11
CA MET A 157 -6.69 0.24 15.31
C MET A 157 -6.59 -1.27 15.25
N SER A 158 -5.55 -1.83 15.86
CA SER A 158 -5.33 -3.27 15.99
C SER A 158 -4.74 -3.58 17.36
N ASN A 159 -4.99 -4.79 17.86
CA ASN A 159 -4.28 -5.36 19.00
C ASN A 159 -2.99 -6.07 18.57
#